data_AF-A0A255TXT8-F1
#
_entry.id   AF-A0A255TXT8-F1
#
_cell.length_a   1.000
_cell.length_b   1.000
_cell.length_c   1.000
_cell.angle_alpha   90.00
_cell.angle_beta   90.00
_cell.angle_gamma   90.00
#
_symmetry.space_group_name_H-M   'P 1'
#
loop_
_entity.id
_entity.type
_entity.pdbx_description
1 polymer ?
#
loop_
_entity_poly.entity_id
_entity_poly.type
_entity_poly.pdbx_seq_one_letter_code
_entity_poly.pdbx_strand_id
1 'polypeptide(L)'
;MRSIGEAFLLVGILTMVMAGCRHSAPLPKAQEPREAIREILFKDGRLIGQPLSVRQPDVRVVRVESVQEADSIFHAMCLGQKVIVRMYKGDECQTCYLPPHYGGSLHYHHIPLSGWRLAGTVLVSSPRLNGWGVKEIRFVETVK
;
A
#
# COMPACT_ATOMS: atom_id res chain seq x y z
N MET A 1 74.00 30.30 21.87
CA MET A 1 74.58 30.65 20.56
C MET A 1 73.43 30.84 19.57
N ARG A 2 73.45 31.96 18.84
CA ARG A 2 72.49 32.38 17.82
C ARG A 2 72.93 31.88 16.45
N SER A 3 72.00 31.45 15.59
CA SER A 3 71.97 31.63 14.12
C SER A 3 70.64 31.00 13.67
N ILE A 4 69.59 31.73 13.25
CA ILE A 4 69.43 32.59 12.05
C ILE A 4 69.81 31.83 10.76
N GLY A 5 68.78 31.56 9.97
CA GLY A 5 68.80 30.90 8.67
C GLY A 5 67.41 30.98 8.02
N GLU A 6 67.03 32.21 7.66
CA GLU A 6 66.07 32.56 6.59
C GLU A 6 66.37 31.79 5.29
N ALA A 7 65.53 31.60 4.27
CA ALA A 7 64.14 31.88 3.91
C ALA A 7 63.91 31.16 2.54
N PHE A 8 62.75 31.41 1.93
CA PHE A 8 62.29 31.05 0.57
C PHE A 8 61.35 29.82 0.51
N LEU A 9 60.03 30.02 0.64
CA LEU A 9 59.07 30.63 -0.31
C LEU A 9 58.71 29.63 -1.43
N LEU A 10 57.56 28.99 -1.28
CA LEU A 10 56.69 28.68 -2.41
C LEU A 10 55.24 28.66 -1.97
N VAL A 11 54.56 29.69 -2.45
CA VAL A 11 53.16 30.02 -2.29
C VAL A 11 52.32 28.99 -3.07
N GLY A 12 51.65 28.10 -2.35
CA GLY A 12 50.65 27.20 -2.92
C GLY A 12 49.25 27.79 -2.72
N ILE A 13 48.87 28.76 -3.55
CA ILE A 13 47.47 29.21 -3.67
C ILE A 13 46.78 28.26 -4.63
N LEU A 14 45.86 27.43 -4.11
CA LEU A 14 44.71 27.00 -4.88
C LEU A 14 43.49 26.87 -3.95
N THR A 15 42.84 28.00 -3.74
CA THR A 15 41.46 28.10 -3.25
C THR A 15 40.52 27.42 -4.25
N MET A 16 40.02 26.23 -3.92
CA MET A 16 38.73 25.76 -4.43
C MET A 16 37.68 25.89 -3.34
N VAL A 17 36.91 26.97 -3.46
CA VAL A 17 35.63 27.17 -2.80
C VAL A 17 34.70 26.06 -3.28
N MET A 18 34.39 25.10 -2.41
CA MET A 18 33.18 24.31 -2.52
C MET A 18 32.35 24.57 -1.26
N ALA A 19 31.78 25.77 -1.21
CA ALA A 19 30.55 26.04 -0.47
C ALA A 19 29.40 25.26 -1.13
N GLY A 20 29.47 23.93 -1.04
CA GLY A 20 28.33 23.08 -1.30
C GLY A 20 27.37 23.29 -0.15
N CYS A 21 26.35 24.11 -0.38
CA CYS A 21 25.16 24.13 0.44
C CYS A 21 24.65 22.68 0.55
N ARG A 22 24.99 22.01 1.65
CA ARG A 22 24.32 20.78 2.07
C ARG A 22 22.95 21.18 2.58
N HIS A 23 22.06 21.58 1.66
CA HIS A 23 20.66 21.25 1.79
C HIS A 23 20.58 19.74 1.64
N SER A 24 20.92 19.02 2.70
CA SER A 24 20.33 17.72 2.94
C SER A 24 18.83 17.97 2.98
N ALA A 25 18.17 17.77 1.84
CA ALA A 25 16.73 17.59 1.80
C ALA A 25 16.39 16.62 2.93
N PRO A 26 15.39 16.93 3.77
CA PRO A 26 14.97 15.98 4.78
C PRO A 26 14.68 14.65 4.07
N LEU A 27 15.41 13.61 4.45
CA LEU A 27 15.10 12.25 4.04
C LEU A 27 13.59 12.06 4.26
N PRO A 28 12.84 11.53 3.28
CA PRO A 28 11.42 11.29 3.48
C PRO A 28 11.30 10.47 4.76
N LYS A 29 10.62 11.04 5.77
CA LYS A 29 10.32 10.33 7.01
C LYS A 29 9.79 8.98 6.58
N ALA A 30 10.45 7.90 6.98
CA ALA A 30 9.97 6.54 6.74
C ALA A 30 8.50 6.54 7.13
N GLN A 31 7.64 6.44 6.11
CA GLN A 31 6.20 6.54 6.24
C GLN A 31 5.82 5.47 7.27
N GLU A 32 5.23 5.89 8.39
CA GLU A 32 4.82 4.97 9.44
C GLU A 32 3.97 3.86 8.78
N PRO A 33 4.31 2.55 8.96
CA PRO A 33 3.60 1.43 8.32
C PRO A 33 2.08 1.39 8.57
N ARG A 34 1.60 2.28 9.44
CA ARG A 34 0.23 2.45 9.93
C ARG A 34 -0.76 2.95 8.88
N GLU A 35 -0.32 3.34 7.68
CA GLU A 35 -1.21 3.84 6.62
C GLU A 35 -1.17 3.08 5.29
N ALA A 36 -0.38 2.00 5.18
CA ALA A 36 -0.23 1.29 3.90
C ALA A 36 -1.54 0.74 3.30
N ILE A 37 -2.45 0.15 4.11
CA ILE A 37 -3.78 -0.27 3.61
C ILE A 37 -4.65 0.94 3.28
N ARG A 38 -4.46 2.07 3.99
CA ARG A 38 -5.22 3.29 3.73
C ARG A 38 -4.91 3.82 2.34
N GLU A 39 -3.66 3.79 1.89
CA GLU A 39 -3.27 4.21 0.54
C GLU A 39 -3.89 3.33 -0.56
N ILE A 40 -4.13 2.05 -0.28
CA ILE A 40 -4.82 1.13 -1.19
C ILE A 40 -6.32 1.40 -1.21
N LEU A 41 -6.93 1.57 -0.02
CA LEU A 41 -8.37 1.73 0.12
C LEU A 41 -8.86 3.15 -0.15
N PHE A 42 -7.98 4.16 -0.13
CA PHE A 42 -8.33 5.55 -0.35
C PHE A 42 -7.51 6.13 -1.50
N LYS A 43 -8.17 6.41 -2.62
CA LYS A 43 -7.60 7.11 -3.77
C LYS A 43 -8.10 8.55 -3.76
N ASP A 44 -7.17 9.52 -3.76
CA ASP A 44 -7.49 10.96 -3.71
C ASP A 44 -8.40 11.34 -2.55
N GLY A 45 -8.18 10.72 -1.38
CA GLY A 45 -8.98 10.92 -0.17
C GLY A 45 -10.37 10.27 -0.20
N ARG A 46 -10.72 9.54 -1.27
CA ARG A 46 -12.01 8.86 -1.42
C ARG A 46 -11.83 7.36 -1.33
N LEU A 47 -12.78 6.71 -0.68
CA LEU A 47 -12.79 5.26 -0.55
C LEU A 47 -12.89 4.58 -1.93
N ILE A 48 -12.14 3.50 -2.11
CA ILE A 48 -12.00 2.78 -3.38
C ILE A 48 -13.36 2.30 -3.89
N GLY A 49 -13.49 2.28 -5.21
CA GLY A 49 -14.68 1.82 -5.90
C GLY A 49 -15.90 2.70 -5.65
N GLN A 50 -17.05 2.22 -6.10
CA GLN A 50 -18.36 2.84 -5.87
C GLN A 50 -19.11 2.04 -4.79
N PRO A 51 -19.97 2.67 -3.98
CA PRO A 51 -20.87 1.88 -3.13
C PRO A 51 -21.78 1.01 -4.01
N LEU A 52 -22.05 -0.22 -3.58
CA LEU A 52 -22.94 -1.14 -4.30
C LEU A 52 -24.35 -0.55 -4.44
N SER A 53 -24.83 0.11 -3.39
CA SER A 53 -26.07 0.89 -3.42
C SER A 53 -26.08 1.91 -2.28
N VAL A 54 -27.04 2.83 -2.30
CA VAL A 54 -27.26 3.77 -1.19
C VAL A 54 -27.49 3.06 0.14
N ARG A 55 -28.10 1.86 0.12
CA ARG A 55 -28.39 1.05 1.32
C ARG A 55 -27.23 0.14 1.74
N GLN A 56 -26.22 -0.02 0.89
CA GLN A 56 -25.04 -0.83 1.15
C GLN A 56 -23.78 -0.01 0.81
N PRO A 57 -23.54 1.11 1.53
CA PRO A 57 -22.40 1.98 1.24
C PRO A 57 -21.06 1.35 1.63
N ASP A 58 -21.10 0.35 2.51
CA ASP A 58 -19.98 -0.42 3.05
C ASP A 58 -19.56 -1.61 2.19
N VAL A 59 -20.34 -1.93 1.15
CA VAL A 59 -19.97 -2.84 0.07
C VAL A 59 -19.44 -2.01 -1.09
N ARG A 60 -18.16 -2.15 -1.40
CA ARG A 60 -17.46 -1.37 -2.44
C ARG A 60 -17.36 -2.20 -3.71
N VAL A 61 -17.76 -1.64 -4.82
CA VAL A 61 -17.62 -2.22 -6.17
C VAL A 61 -16.43 -1.56 -6.85
N VAL A 62 -15.40 -2.33 -7.11
CA VAL A 62 -14.17 -1.89 -7.77
C VAL A 62 -14.12 -2.52 -9.15
N ARG A 63 -13.98 -1.68 -10.18
CA ARG A 63 -13.79 -2.16 -11.55
C ARG A 63 -12.32 -2.52 -11.76
N VAL A 64 -12.08 -3.70 -12.32
CA VAL A 64 -10.75 -4.22 -12.65
C VAL A 64 -10.75 -4.72 -14.10
N GLU A 65 -9.60 -4.78 -14.73
CA GLU A 65 -9.40 -5.25 -16.09
C GLU A 65 -9.31 -6.78 -16.17
N SER A 66 -9.00 -7.45 -15.06
CA SER A 66 -8.82 -8.91 -15.01
C SER A 66 -8.92 -9.48 -13.58
N VAL A 67 -9.04 -10.80 -13.49
CA VAL A 67 -8.88 -11.56 -12.23
C VAL A 67 -7.51 -11.33 -11.59
N GLN A 68 -6.44 -11.30 -12.40
CA GLN A 68 -5.07 -11.11 -11.90
C GLN A 68 -4.87 -9.74 -11.24
N GLU A 69 -5.55 -8.70 -11.72
CA GLU A 69 -5.55 -7.39 -11.07
C GLU A 69 -6.27 -7.45 -9.72
N ALA A 70 -7.43 -8.10 -9.63
CA ALA A 70 -8.14 -8.30 -8.37
C ALA A 70 -7.26 -9.03 -7.33
N ASP A 71 -6.56 -10.08 -7.75
CA ASP A 71 -5.62 -10.83 -6.91
C ASP A 71 -4.48 -9.93 -6.41
N SER A 72 -3.92 -9.13 -7.31
CA SER A 72 -2.83 -8.21 -6.98
C SER A 72 -3.26 -7.17 -5.94
N ILE A 73 -4.47 -6.63 -6.06
CA ILE A 73 -5.03 -5.69 -5.07
C ILE A 73 -5.23 -6.41 -3.72
N PHE A 74 -5.77 -7.64 -3.71
CA PHE A 74 -5.92 -8.42 -2.48
C PHE A 74 -4.58 -8.67 -1.79
N HIS A 75 -3.57 -9.14 -2.52
CA HIS A 75 -2.23 -9.38 -1.97
C HIS A 75 -1.56 -8.10 -1.45
N ALA A 76 -1.77 -6.96 -2.12
CA ALA A 76 -1.30 -5.68 -1.63
C ALA A 76 -1.97 -5.31 -0.29
N MET A 77 -3.28 -5.55 -0.13
CA MET A 77 -3.99 -5.32 1.14
C MET A 77 -3.50 -6.22 2.27
N CYS A 78 -2.91 -7.38 1.96
CA CYS A 78 -2.32 -8.26 2.96
C CYS A 78 -0.97 -7.74 3.51
N LEU A 79 -0.37 -6.68 2.97
CA LEU A 79 0.87 -6.08 3.49
C LEU A 79 2.02 -7.08 3.74
N GLY A 80 2.21 -8.02 2.81
CA GLY A 80 3.23 -9.06 2.93
C GLY A 80 2.96 -10.11 4.03
N GLN A 81 1.79 -10.08 4.67
CA GLN A 81 1.38 -11.13 5.61
C GLN A 81 1.18 -12.45 4.86
N LYS A 82 1.40 -13.56 5.58
CA LYS A 82 1.18 -14.90 5.04
C LYS A 82 -0.28 -15.06 4.62
N VAL A 83 -0.47 -15.43 3.35
CA VAL A 83 -1.78 -15.84 2.82
C VAL A 83 -1.96 -17.34 3.02
N ILE A 84 -3.06 -17.73 3.65
CA ILE A 84 -3.47 -19.12 3.85
C ILE A 84 -4.53 -19.44 2.81
N VAL A 85 -4.28 -20.44 1.98
CA VAL A 85 -5.23 -20.92 0.97
C VAL A 85 -5.97 -22.13 1.53
N ARG A 86 -7.30 -22.13 1.41
CA ARG A 86 -8.17 -23.24 1.83
C ARG A 86 -9.20 -23.52 0.75
N MET A 87 -9.47 -24.80 0.51
CA MET A 87 -10.58 -25.23 -0.33
C MET A 87 -11.84 -25.40 0.52
N TYR A 88 -12.94 -24.76 0.15
CA TYR A 88 -14.24 -24.93 0.79
C TYR A 88 -15.31 -25.21 -0.27
N LYS A 89 -15.93 -26.40 -0.20
CA LYS A 89 -16.98 -26.85 -1.15
C LYS A 89 -16.58 -26.77 -2.64
N GLY A 90 -15.29 -26.90 -2.94
CA GLY A 90 -14.75 -26.81 -4.29
C GLY A 90 -14.25 -25.42 -4.68
N ASP A 91 -14.48 -24.40 -3.85
CA ASP A 91 -14.01 -23.04 -4.08
C ASP A 91 -12.74 -22.75 -3.28
N GLU A 92 -11.80 -22.03 -3.91
CA GLU A 92 -10.61 -21.52 -3.23
C GLU A 92 -10.96 -20.27 -2.42
N CYS A 93 -10.58 -20.28 -1.14
CA CYS A 93 -10.65 -19.14 -0.24
C CYS A 93 -9.26 -18.82 0.29
N GLN A 94 -8.80 -17.61 0.03
CA GLN A 94 -7.54 -17.07 0.54
C GLN A 94 -7.81 -16.22 1.77
N THR A 95 -7.03 -16.39 2.83
CA THR A 95 -7.18 -15.62 4.07
C THR A 95 -5.84 -15.05 4.49
N CYS A 96 -5.78 -13.76 4.83
CA CYS A 96 -4.62 -13.17 5.49
C CYS A 96 -5.04 -12.45 6.78
N TYR A 97 -4.23 -12.63 7.83
CA TYR A 97 -4.42 -11.93 9.10
C TYR A 97 -3.69 -10.61 9.05
N LEU A 98 -4.38 -9.53 9.38
CA LEU A 98 -3.82 -8.19 9.29
C LEU A 98 -2.87 -7.92 10.47
N PRO A 99 -1.88 -7.03 10.30
CA PRO A 99 -1.03 -6.59 11.40
C PRO A 99 -1.84 -6.10 12.61
N PRO A 100 -1.33 -6.23 13.85
CA PRO A 100 -2.10 -5.94 15.08
C PRO A 100 -2.77 -4.56 15.13
N HIS A 101 -2.16 -3.55 14.50
CA HIS A 101 -2.71 -2.19 14.49
C HIS A 101 -3.93 -2.01 13.57
N TYR A 102 -4.12 -2.89 12.58
CA TYR A 102 -5.37 -3.01 11.82
C TYR A 102 -6.32 -4.01 12.50
N GLY A 103 -5.78 -5.12 12.98
CA GLY A 103 -6.51 -6.20 13.62
C GLY A 103 -7.43 -6.96 12.64
N GLY A 104 -7.75 -8.21 13.00
CA GLY A 104 -8.67 -9.03 12.23
C GLY A 104 -8.06 -9.68 10.98
N SER A 105 -8.89 -9.97 9.98
CA SER A 105 -8.50 -10.71 8.77
C SER A 105 -9.25 -10.24 7.52
N LEU A 106 -8.66 -10.56 6.37
CA LEU A 106 -9.29 -10.45 5.05
C LEU A 106 -9.53 -11.85 4.50
N HIS A 107 -10.69 -12.06 3.88
CA HIS A 107 -11.05 -13.33 3.23
C HIS A 107 -11.39 -13.06 1.77
N TYR A 108 -10.69 -13.70 0.85
CA TYR A 108 -10.82 -13.51 -0.58
C TYR A 108 -11.28 -14.78 -1.27
N HIS A 109 -12.24 -14.67 -2.18
CA HIS A 109 -12.76 -15.78 -2.97
C HIS A 109 -13.22 -15.34 -4.35
N HIS A 110 -13.28 -16.28 -5.29
CA HIS A 110 -13.71 -16.07 -6.67
C HIS A 110 -15.15 -16.51 -6.95
N ILE A 111 -15.99 -16.61 -5.93
CA ILE A 111 -17.36 -17.13 -6.06
C ILE A 111 -18.17 -16.20 -6.98
N PRO A 112 -18.60 -16.66 -8.16
CA PRO A 112 -19.35 -15.82 -9.09
C PRO A 112 -20.72 -15.42 -8.51
N LEU A 113 -21.13 -14.19 -8.75
CA LEU A 113 -22.47 -13.70 -8.44
C LEU A 113 -23.28 -13.61 -9.74
N SER A 114 -24.50 -14.14 -9.73
CA SER A 114 -25.38 -14.11 -10.90
C SER A 114 -25.59 -12.68 -11.39
N GLY A 115 -25.41 -12.46 -12.70
CA GLY A 115 -25.54 -11.15 -13.34
C GLY A 115 -24.33 -10.22 -13.21
N TRP A 116 -23.23 -10.68 -12.58
CA TRP A 116 -22.01 -9.90 -12.40
C TRP A 116 -20.81 -10.65 -12.97
N ARG A 117 -19.94 -9.94 -13.71
CA ARG A 117 -18.61 -10.44 -14.08
C ARG A 117 -17.64 -10.27 -12.91
N LEU A 118 -17.88 -11.01 -11.83
CA LEU A 118 -17.11 -10.88 -10.61
C LEU A 118 -15.71 -11.48 -10.81
N ALA A 119 -14.69 -10.68 -10.62
CA ALA A 119 -13.29 -11.11 -10.61
C ALA A 119 -12.89 -11.72 -9.27
N GLY A 120 -13.48 -11.22 -8.17
CA GLY A 120 -13.28 -11.74 -6.82
C GLY A 120 -13.97 -10.87 -5.78
N THR A 121 -14.09 -11.39 -4.55
CA THR A 121 -14.68 -10.67 -3.41
C THR A 121 -13.80 -10.77 -2.19
N VAL A 122 -13.53 -9.64 -1.56
CA VAL A 122 -12.84 -9.55 -0.27
C VAL A 122 -13.87 -9.22 0.82
N LEU A 123 -14.04 -10.13 1.76
CA LEU A 123 -14.75 -9.89 3.01
C LEU A 123 -13.77 -9.36 4.06
N VAL A 124 -14.14 -8.24 4.69
CA VAL A 124 -13.30 -7.54 5.66
C VAL A 124 -13.78 -7.84 7.07
N SER A 125 -12.99 -8.63 7.80
CA SER A 125 -13.21 -8.94 9.20
C SER A 125 -12.21 -8.16 10.05
N SER A 126 -12.23 -6.82 9.98
CA SER A 126 -11.33 -5.95 10.72
C SER A 126 -12.10 -4.78 11.33
N PRO A 127 -12.11 -4.61 12.67
CA PRO A 127 -12.80 -3.50 13.31
C PRO A 127 -12.32 -2.13 12.80
N ARG A 128 -11.01 -2.00 12.54
CA ARG A 128 -10.43 -0.73 12.07
C ARG A 128 -10.86 -0.40 10.64
N LEU A 129 -10.78 -1.36 9.72
CA LEU A 129 -11.20 -1.15 8.34
C LEU A 129 -12.72 -1.00 8.22
N ASN A 130 -13.49 -1.73 9.03
CA ASN A 130 -14.94 -1.56 9.14
C ASN A 130 -15.30 -0.16 9.64
N GLY A 131 -14.50 0.41 10.55
CA GLY A 131 -14.63 1.80 11.00
C GLY A 131 -14.37 2.84 9.90
N TRP A 132 -13.76 2.44 8.77
CA TRP A 132 -13.59 3.26 7.57
C TRP A 132 -14.74 3.10 6.57
N GLY A 133 -15.75 2.29 6.90
CA GLY A 133 -16.89 2.04 6.02
C GLY A 133 -16.59 1.02 4.91
N VAL A 134 -15.71 0.05 5.14
CA VAL A 134 -15.45 -1.07 4.22
C VAL A 134 -15.69 -2.38 4.94
N LYS A 135 -16.75 -3.09 4.57
CA LYS A 135 -17.00 -4.48 5.04
C LYS A 135 -16.78 -5.51 3.94
N GLU A 136 -16.95 -5.10 2.69
CA GLU A 136 -16.84 -5.97 1.54
C GLU A 136 -16.34 -5.20 0.32
N ILE A 137 -15.47 -5.81 -0.47
CA ILE A 137 -15.00 -5.27 -1.74
C ILE A 137 -15.27 -6.30 -2.82
N ARG A 138 -16.05 -5.94 -3.83
CA ARG A 138 -16.36 -6.75 -5.01
C ARG A 138 -15.57 -6.22 -6.19
N PHE A 139 -14.66 -7.03 -6.72
CA PHE A 139 -13.96 -6.73 -7.96
C PHE A 139 -14.80 -7.21 -9.15
N VAL A 140 -15.03 -6.32 -10.11
CA VAL A 140 -15.86 -6.59 -11.29
C VAL A 140 -15.05 -6.32 -12.54
N GLU A 141 -14.96 -7.31 -13.42
CA GLU A 141 -14.28 -7.14 -14.70
C GLU A 141 -15.01 -6.11 -15.57
N THR A 142 -14.26 -5.16 -16.11
CA THR A 142 -14.77 -4.30 -17.18
C THR A 142 -14.88 -5.10 -18.46
N VAL A 143 -16.04 -5.05 -19.11
CA VAL A 143 -16.20 -5.56 -20.48
C VAL A 143 -15.33 -4.70 -21.39
N LYS A 144 -14.44 -5.34 -22.15
CA LYS A 144 -13.68 -4.70 -23.23
C LYS A 144 -14.58 -4.46 -24.44
#